data_AF-A0A2D6EJ87-F1
#
_entry.id   AF-A0A2D6EJ87-F1
#
_cell.length_a   1.000
_cell.length_b   1.000
_cell.length_c   1.000
_cell.angle_alpha   90.00
_cell.angle_beta   90.00
_cell.angle_gamma   90.00
#
_symmetry.space_group_name_H-M   'P 1'
#
loop_
_entity.id
_entity.type
_entity.pdbx_description
1 polymer ?
#
loop_
_entity_poly.entity_id
_entity_poly.type
_entity_poly.pdbx_seq_one_letter_code
_entity_poly.pdbx_strand_id
1 'polypeptide(L)'
;MSDLSFHVREFVPNAEGEELKTRIALLKARDYASALKWKAASDLAYDLACAAHEMAGQFVFAEVPLARLTIALRFCRNSVQAAFDAEHLEGEAK
;
A
#
# COMPACT_ATOMS: atom_id res chain seq x y z
N MET A 1 -8.70 -6.43 -17.11
CA MET A 1 -8.07 -5.57 -16.08
C MET A 1 -9.20 -4.71 -15.54
N SER A 2 -9.72 -4.98 -14.32
CA SER A 2 -10.85 -4.20 -13.80
C SER A 2 -10.42 -2.76 -13.57
N ASP A 3 -11.35 -1.82 -13.77
CA ASP A 3 -11.09 -0.41 -13.54
C ASP A 3 -10.99 -0.18 -12.02
N LEU A 4 -9.77 -0.06 -11.50
CA LEU A 4 -9.54 0.21 -10.07
C LEU A 4 -10.24 1.49 -9.61
N SER A 5 -10.51 2.43 -10.53
CA SER A 5 -11.27 3.63 -10.20
C SER A 5 -12.74 3.33 -9.89
N PHE A 6 -13.33 2.30 -10.52
CA PHE A 6 -14.67 1.82 -10.22
C PHE A 6 -14.74 1.31 -8.77
N HIS A 7 -13.81 0.43 -8.37
CA HIS A 7 -13.77 -0.09 -7.00
C HIS A 7 -13.57 1.01 -5.95
N VAL A 8 -12.76 2.03 -6.24
CA VAL A 8 -12.64 3.18 -5.33
C VAL A 8 -13.96 3.94 -5.23
N ARG A 9 -14.63 4.18 -6.35
CA ARG A 9 -15.89 4.93 -6.40
C ARG A 9 -17.09 4.19 -5.83
N GLU A 10 -17.08 2.86 -5.78
CA GLU A 10 -18.09 2.08 -5.06
C GLU A 10 -18.16 2.45 -3.57
N PHE A 11 -17.01 2.78 -2.96
CA PHE A 11 -16.91 3.15 -1.54
C PHE A 11 -16.73 4.66 -1.31
N VAL A 12 -16.17 5.38 -2.28
CA VAL A 12 -15.94 6.83 -2.23
C VAL A 12 -16.44 7.47 -3.54
N PRO A 13 -17.75 7.64 -3.73
CA PRO A 13 -18.35 8.01 -5.02
C PRO A 13 -17.87 9.35 -5.57
N ASN A 14 -17.55 10.30 -4.68
CA ASN A 14 -17.12 11.65 -5.03
C ASN A 14 -15.60 11.78 -5.24
N ALA A 15 -14.84 10.67 -5.19
CA ALA A 15 -13.40 10.72 -5.40
C ALA A 15 -13.08 11.08 -6.86
N GLU A 16 -12.38 12.20 -7.04
CA GLU A 16 -11.96 12.71 -8.35
C GLU A 16 -10.52 13.25 -8.32
N GLY A 17 -9.98 13.57 -9.50
CA GLY A 17 -8.68 14.21 -9.65
C GLY A 17 -7.53 13.49 -8.91
N GLU A 18 -6.77 14.26 -8.13
CA GLU A 18 -5.62 13.75 -7.37
C GLU A 18 -6.02 12.85 -6.19
N GLU A 19 -7.22 13.05 -5.62
CA GLU A 19 -7.73 12.17 -4.57
C GLU A 19 -7.96 10.76 -5.11
N LEU A 20 -8.67 10.65 -6.23
CA LEU A 20 -8.91 9.36 -6.88
C LEU A 20 -7.61 8.65 -7.23
N LYS A 21 -6.64 9.36 -7.81
CA LYS A 21 -5.30 8.81 -8.11
C LYS A 21 -4.60 8.28 -6.86
N THR A 22 -4.66 9.04 -5.76
CA THR A 22 -4.02 8.66 -4.49
C THR A 22 -4.69 7.42 -3.89
N ARG A 23 -6.02 7.34 -3.91
CA ARG A 23 -6.78 6.17 -3.43
C ARG A 23 -6.51 4.92 -4.28
N ILE A 24 -6.46 5.06 -5.60
CA ILE A 24 -6.06 3.95 -6.49
C ILE A 24 -4.64 3.48 -6.17
N ALA A 25 -3.72 4.40 -5.90
CA ALA A 25 -2.35 4.05 -5.53
C ALA A 25 -2.28 3.35 -4.16
N LEU A 26 -3.09 3.76 -3.18
CA LEU A 26 -3.24 3.05 -1.90
C LEU A 26 -3.80 1.65 -2.11
N LEU A 27 -4.82 1.48 -2.95
CA LEU A 27 -5.39 0.18 -3.27
C LEU A 27 -4.33 -0.75 -3.87
N LYS A 28 -3.55 -0.27 -4.84
CA LYS A 28 -2.43 -1.02 -5.42
C LYS A 28 -1.36 -1.35 -4.38
N ALA A 29 -1.02 -0.41 -3.50
CA ALA A 29 -0.05 -0.64 -2.44
C ALA A 29 -0.52 -1.74 -1.48
N ARG A 30 -1.82 -1.76 -1.13
CA ARG A 30 -2.42 -2.82 -0.31
C ARG A 30 -2.27 -4.18 -0.98
N ASP A 31 -2.66 -4.29 -2.25
CA ASP A 31 -2.64 -5.56 -2.97
C ASP A 31 -1.21 -6.07 -3.17
N TYR A 32 -0.27 -5.16 -3.48
CA TYR A 32 1.15 -5.49 -3.59
C TYR A 32 1.74 -5.94 -2.25
N ALA A 33 1.48 -5.20 -1.17
CA ALA A 33 1.92 -5.57 0.18
C ALA A 33 1.31 -6.91 0.62
N SER A 34 0.06 -7.20 0.23
CA SER A 34 -0.56 -8.51 0.43
C SER A 34 0.26 -9.63 -0.20
N ALA A 35 0.64 -9.46 -1.48
CA ALA A 35 1.45 -10.44 -2.19
C ALA A 35 2.87 -10.58 -1.60
N LEU A 36 3.46 -9.49 -1.11
CA LEU A 36 4.81 -9.49 -0.54
C LEU A 36 4.88 -10.26 0.77
N LYS A 37 3.89 -10.10 1.66
CA LYS A 37 3.79 -10.85 2.93
C LYS A 37 3.90 -12.36 2.75
N TRP A 38 3.25 -12.90 1.70
CA TRP A 38 3.25 -14.34 1.44
C TRP A 38 4.55 -14.86 0.83
N LYS A 39 5.45 -13.97 0.40
CA LYS A 39 6.71 -14.28 -0.27
C LYS A 39 7.94 -13.94 0.57
N ALA A 40 7.78 -13.10 1.58
CA ALA A 40 8.86 -12.69 2.47
C ALA A 40 9.41 -13.91 3.23
N ALA A 41 10.70 -14.15 3.13
CA ALA A 41 11.43 -15.09 3.96
C ALA A 41 12.08 -14.41 5.17
N SER A 42 12.28 -13.08 5.09
CA SER A 42 12.70 -12.23 6.21
C SER A 42 11.52 -11.85 7.11
N ASP A 43 11.70 -11.98 8.42
CA ASP A 43 10.72 -11.51 9.41
C ASP A 43 10.51 -9.99 9.30
N LEU A 44 11.60 -9.23 9.07
CA LEU A 44 11.52 -7.79 8.90
C LEU A 44 10.77 -7.40 7.62
N ALA A 45 11.04 -8.11 6.51
CA ALA A 45 10.31 -7.88 5.27
C ALA A 45 8.82 -8.19 5.41
N TYR A 46 8.49 -9.26 6.15
CA TYR A 46 7.12 -9.62 6.48
C TYR A 46 6.42 -8.51 7.29
N ASP A 47 7.04 -8.03 8.37
CA ASP A 47 6.48 -6.99 9.24
C ASP A 47 6.24 -5.67 8.49
N LEU A 48 7.18 -5.27 7.64
CA LEU A 48 7.05 -4.06 6.82
C LEU A 48 5.93 -4.20 5.77
N ALA A 49 5.77 -5.39 5.18
CA ALA A 49 4.68 -5.67 4.27
C ALA A 49 3.31 -5.70 4.99
N CYS A 50 3.26 -6.20 6.23
CA CYS A 50 2.09 -6.09 7.11
C CYS A 50 1.72 -4.64 7.39
N ALA A 51 2.67 -3.83 7.84
CA ALA A 51 2.43 -2.42 8.13
C ALA A 51 1.92 -1.66 6.90
N ALA A 52 2.50 -1.89 5.71
CA ALA A 52 2.06 -1.28 4.46
C ALA A 52 0.63 -1.69 4.09
N HIS A 53 0.31 -2.99 4.21
CA HIS A 53 -1.01 -3.52 3.90
C HIS A 53 -2.09 -2.93 4.82
N GLU A 54 -1.84 -2.89 6.13
CA GLU A 54 -2.77 -2.35 7.12
C GLU A 54 -2.98 -0.85 6.92
N MET A 55 -1.91 -0.08 6.75
CA MET A 55 -2.00 1.36 6.50
C MET A 55 -2.80 1.66 5.23
N ALA A 56 -2.52 0.94 4.14
CA ALA A 56 -3.28 1.12 2.91
C ALA A 56 -4.77 0.79 3.09
N GLY A 57 -5.07 -0.30 3.80
CA GLY A 57 -6.45 -0.70 4.12
C GLY A 57 -7.21 0.32 4.98
N GLN A 58 -6.54 0.94 5.94
CA GLN A 58 -7.13 1.96 6.81
C GLN A 58 -7.48 3.26 6.06
N PHE A 59 -6.68 3.65 5.06
CA PHE A 59 -6.80 4.97 4.43
C PHE A 59 -7.48 4.97 3.06
N VAL A 60 -7.46 3.86 2.31
CA VAL A 60 -7.96 3.81 0.92
C VAL A 60 -9.42 4.28 0.78
N PHE A 61 -10.28 3.96 1.76
CA PHE A 61 -11.70 4.34 1.78
C PHE A 61 -12.07 5.29 2.92
N ALA A 62 -11.10 5.81 3.68
CA ALA A 62 -11.38 6.71 4.79
C ALA A 62 -11.82 8.10 4.29
N GLU A 63 -12.72 8.72 5.04
CA GLU A 63 -13.12 10.12 4.87
C GLU A 63 -12.07 11.04 5.52
N VAL A 64 -10.95 11.23 4.82
CA VAL A 64 -9.86 12.09 5.30
C VAL A 64 -9.38 13.02 4.19
N PRO A 65 -8.80 14.19 4.52
CA PRO A 65 -8.25 15.11 3.52
C PRO A 65 -7.16 14.47 2.67
N LEU A 66 -7.02 14.92 1.43
CA LEU A 66 -5.98 14.46 0.48
C LEU A 66 -4.58 14.44 1.10
N ALA A 67 -4.22 15.46 1.89
CA ALA A 67 -2.93 15.52 2.57
C ALA A 67 -2.65 14.29 3.45
N ARG A 68 -3.66 13.76 4.15
CA ARG A 68 -3.51 12.54 4.96
C ARG A 68 -3.37 11.30 4.08
N LEU A 69 -4.11 11.22 2.97
CA LEU A 69 -3.97 10.14 1.98
C LEU A 69 -2.57 10.12 1.37
N THR A 70 -2.01 11.29 1.07
CA THR A 70 -0.64 11.40 0.52
C THR A 70 0.41 10.94 1.53
N ILE A 71 0.24 11.25 2.82
CA ILE A 71 1.14 10.76 3.88
C ILE A 71 1.04 9.24 3.99
N ALA A 72 -0.17 8.69 4.03
CA ALA A 72 -0.40 7.24 4.07
C ALA A 72 0.23 6.54 2.86
N LEU A 73 0.06 7.11 1.65
CA LEU A 73 0.64 6.54 0.43
C LEU A 73 2.18 6.54 0.48
N ARG A 74 2.79 7.63 0.98
CA ARG A 74 4.24 7.70 1.16
C ARG A 74 4.73 6.65 2.16
N PHE A 75 4.03 6.48 3.28
CA PHE A 75 4.33 5.43 4.25
C PHE A 75 4.31 4.04 3.60
N CYS A 76 3.26 3.73 2.82
CA CYS A 76 3.13 2.43 2.15
C CYS A 76 4.27 2.20 1.15
N ARG A 77 4.60 3.20 0.32
CA ARG A 77 5.71 3.09 -0.65
C ARG A 77 7.04 2.83 0.03
N ASN A 78 7.34 3.58 1.08
CA ASN A 78 8.60 3.42 1.81
C ASN A 78 8.68 2.06 2.50
N SER A 79 7.59 1.60 3.10
CA SER A 79 7.55 0.30 3.77
C SER A 79 7.71 -0.86 2.79
N VAL A 80 7.08 -0.76 1.62
CA VAL A 80 7.25 -1.76 0.54
C VAL A 80 8.70 -1.79 0.03
N GLN A 81 9.31 -0.62 -0.19
CA GLN A 81 10.72 -0.56 -0.60
C GLN A 81 11.64 -1.17 0.48
N ALA A 82 11.45 -0.77 1.74
CA ALA A 82 12.23 -1.28 2.84
C ALA A 82 12.07 -2.80 3.02
N ALA A 83 10.87 -3.35 2.77
CA ALA A 83 10.64 -4.79 2.81
C ALA A 83 11.42 -5.52 1.70
N PHE A 84 11.47 -4.95 0.49
CA PHE A 84 12.28 -5.50 -0.58
C PHE A 84 13.78 -5.47 -0.25
N ASP A 85 14.25 -4.35 0.29
CA ASP A 85 15.66 -4.20 0.68
C ASP A 85 16.06 -5.16 1.81
N ALA A 86 15.19 -5.34 2.81
CA ALA A 86 15.40 -6.28 3.91
C ALA A 86 15.50 -7.72 3.42
N GLU A 87 14.59 -8.15 2.55
CA GLU A 87 14.62 -9.48 1.94
C GLU A 87 15.91 -9.72 1.15
N HIS A 88 16.36 -8.72 0.40
CA HIS A 88 17.58 -8.81 -0.40
C HIS A 88 18.83 -8.94 0.49
N LEU A 89 18.96 -8.07 1.49
CA LEU A 89 20.13 -8.06 2.39
C LEU A 89 20.21 -9.32 3.26
N GLU A 90 19.08 -9.84 3.74
CA GLU A 90 19.07 -11.11 4.48
C GLU A 90 19.36 -12.33 3.58
N GLY A 91 18.97 -12.27 2.31
CA GLY A 91 19.33 -13.27 1.31
C GLY A 91 20.83 -13.32 1.02
N GLU A 92 21.51 -12.18 1.02
CA GLU A 92 22.97 -12.08 0.82
C GLU A 92 23.80 -12.50 2.04
N ALA A 93 23.20 -12.49 3.24
CA ALA A 93 23.88 -12.86 4.48
C ALA A 93 23.93 -14.38 4.77
N LYS A 94 23.31 -15.20 3.90
CA LYS A 94 23.28 -16.67 3.99
C LYS A 94 24.26 -17.31 3.02
#